data_AF-A0A936JN95-F1
#
_entry.id   AF-A0A936JN95-F1
#
_cell.length_a   1.000
_cell.length_b   1.000
_cell.length_c   1.000
_cell.angle_alpha   90.00
_cell.angle_beta   90.00
_cell.angle_gamma   90.00
#
_symmetry.space_group_name_H-M   'P 1'
#
loop_
_entity.id
_entity.type
_entity.pdbx_description
1 polymer ?
#
loop_
_entity_poly.entity_id
_entity_poly.type
_entity_poly.pdbx_seq_one_letter_code
_entity_poly.pdbx_strand_id
1 'polypeptide(L)'
;MKDSKAFWFGIACTIGGCTQLLDLDQEYRPGQTGTSLGTAGGAGDGGTGGTGGSEDAQANGSACGTANECASGFCIDGVCCSTACLDRCKECDVIGVVGTCVNVPLGQEDLVATTMCTGVNSCNGAGKCLLDNGQSCNNNGKCASGNCTGNPKTCQP
;
A
#
# COMPACT_ATOMS: atom_id res chain seq x y z
N MET A 1 -37.10 23.26 -16.41
CA MET A 1 -38.56 23.43 -16.51
C MET A 1 -38.97 23.45 -17.98
N LYS A 2 -39.35 22.30 -18.53
CA LYS A 2 -40.46 22.11 -19.48
C LYS A 2 -40.43 20.67 -20.00
N ASP A 3 -41.17 19.85 -19.29
CA ASP A 3 -41.81 18.63 -19.76
C ASP A 3 -42.57 18.87 -21.08
N SER A 4 -42.58 17.86 -21.96
CA SER A 4 -43.78 17.43 -22.72
C SER A 4 -43.54 16.12 -23.50
N LYS A 5 -43.82 15.00 -22.81
CA LYS A 5 -44.66 13.83 -23.18
C LYS A 5 -44.83 13.44 -24.67
N ALA A 6 -44.50 12.19 -25.01
CA ALA A 6 -45.08 11.31 -26.04
C ALA A 6 -44.12 10.13 -26.31
N PHE A 7 -44.47 8.86 -26.52
CA PHE A 7 -45.72 8.13 -26.58
C PHE A 7 -45.37 6.63 -26.40
N TRP A 8 -46.30 5.89 -25.81
CA TRP A 8 -46.29 4.45 -25.52
C TRP A 8 -46.46 3.56 -26.77
N PHE A 9 -46.33 2.24 -26.58
CA PHE A 9 -46.47 1.08 -27.50
C PHE A 9 -45.18 0.74 -28.26
N GLY A 10 -44.60 -0.46 -28.21
CA GLY A 10 -45.08 -1.75 -27.73
C GLY A 10 -44.46 -2.79 -28.67
N ILE A 11 -43.47 -3.56 -28.21
CA ILE A 11 -42.98 -4.76 -28.91
C ILE A 11 -42.89 -5.89 -27.90
N ALA A 12 -43.65 -6.92 -28.22
CA ALA A 12 -44.00 -8.05 -27.39
C ALA A 12 -42.83 -9.00 -27.15
N CYS A 13 -42.71 -9.45 -25.90
CA CYS A 13 -41.98 -10.65 -25.52
C CYS A 13 -42.89 -11.86 -25.83
N THR A 14 -42.81 -12.42 -27.03
CA THR A 14 -43.45 -13.72 -27.32
C THR A 14 -42.47 -14.83 -27.01
N ILE A 15 -42.59 -15.35 -25.78
CA ILE A 15 -42.35 -16.74 -25.34
C ILE A 15 -41.17 -17.43 -26.04
N GLY A 16 -39.95 -17.08 -25.64
CA GLY A 16 -38.75 -17.75 -26.16
C GLY A 16 -37.42 -17.06 -25.87
N GLY A 17 -37.30 -16.32 -24.77
CA GLY A 17 -36.01 -15.85 -24.24
C GLY A 17 -35.36 -14.67 -24.98
N CYS A 18 -35.23 -13.54 -24.29
CA CYS A 18 -34.00 -12.75 -24.26
C CYS A 18 -34.05 -11.87 -23.01
N THR A 19 -33.67 -12.48 -21.89
CA THR A 19 -33.19 -11.74 -20.72
C THR A 19 -32.10 -10.78 -21.17
N GLN A 20 -32.30 -9.53 -20.76
CA GLN A 20 -31.40 -8.42 -20.94
C GLN A 20 -30.11 -8.68 -20.14
N LEU A 21 -28.94 -8.44 -20.72
CA LEU A 21 -28.00 -7.39 -20.30
C LEU A 21 -26.71 -7.48 -21.15
N LEU A 22 -26.49 -6.45 -21.96
CA LEU A 22 -25.23 -5.74 -22.19
C LEU A 22 -23.95 -6.58 -22.44
N ASP A 23 -23.63 -6.85 -23.72
CA ASP A 23 -22.24 -7.09 -24.16
C ASP A 23 -22.08 -6.66 -25.64
N LEU A 24 -21.51 -5.47 -25.87
CA LEU A 24 -20.90 -4.92 -27.10
C LEU A 24 -20.53 -3.46 -26.71
N ASP A 25 -19.26 -3.08 -26.48
CA ASP A 25 -18.26 -2.87 -27.52
C ASP A 25 -16.82 -3.01 -26.97
N GLN A 26 -16.13 -4.12 -27.27
CA GLN A 26 -14.66 -4.20 -27.22
C GLN A 26 -14.18 -4.58 -28.63
N GLU A 27 -13.77 -3.58 -29.40
CA GLU A 27 -13.24 -3.75 -30.75
C GLU A 27 -11.97 -4.62 -30.77
N TYR A 28 -12.06 -5.76 -31.44
CA TYR A 28 -10.93 -6.53 -31.91
C TYR A 28 -10.35 -5.87 -33.17
N ARG A 29 -9.12 -5.34 -33.10
CA ARG A 29 -8.32 -4.94 -34.28
C ARG A 29 -6.96 -5.67 -34.28
N PRO A 30 -6.66 -6.52 -35.29
CA PRO A 30 -5.33 -7.06 -35.50
C PRO A 30 -4.52 -6.13 -36.42
N GLY A 31 -3.24 -5.90 -36.12
CA GLY A 31 -2.30 -5.24 -37.04
C GLY A 31 -1.54 -4.07 -36.44
N GLN A 32 -0.46 -4.36 -35.71
CA GLN A 32 0.57 -3.40 -35.34
C GLN A 32 1.52 -3.17 -36.53
N THR A 33 1.64 -1.93 -37.00
CA THR A 33 2.91 -1.35 -37.50
C THR A 33 2.83 0.16 -37.32
N GLY A 34 3.85 0.80 -36.73
CA GLY A 34 3.91 2.26 -36.66
C GLY A 34 4.83 2.80 -35.56
N THR A 35 6.06 3.09 -35.95
CA THR A 35 7.14 3.72 -35.19
C THR A 35 6.86 5.18 -34.80
N SER A 36 7.35 5.54 -33.60
CA SER A 36 8.02 6.80 -33.21
C SER A 36 7.26 8.14 -33.12
N LEU A 37 7.37 8.74 -31.93
CA LEU A 37 7.67 10.15 -31.56
C LEU A 37 6.61 10.85 -30.69
N GLY A 38 7.01 11.17 -29.45
CA GLY A 38 6.35 12.18 -28.62
C GLY A 38 6.50 11.94 -27.12
N THR A 39 7.57 12.46 -26.53
CA THR A 39 7.74 12.56 -25.07
C THR A 39 6.61 13.39 -24.46
N ALA A 40 5.82 12.77 -23.58
CA ALA A 40 5.11 13.44 -22.49
C ALA A 40 5.06 12.45 -21.31
N GLY A 41 5.46 12.91 -20.12
CA GLY A 41 5.74 12.09 -18.94
C GLY A 41 4.64 11.09 -18.61
N GLY A 42 4.99 9.81 -18.61
CA GLY A 42 4.14 8.71 -18.16
C GLY A 42 4.40 8.44 -16.68
N ALA A 43 3.33 8.52 -15.89
CA ALA A 43 3.24 7.83 -14.61
C ALA A 43 3.52 6.34 -14.85
N GLY A 44 4.39 5.73 -14.04
CA GLY A 44 4.77 4.34 -14.18
C GLY A 44 3.60 3.41 -13.89
N ASP A 45 3.04 2.82 -14.94
CA ASP A 45 2.16 1.65 -14.82
C ASP A 45 2.99 0.45 -14.38
N GLY A 46 2.48 -0.28 -13.38
CA GLY A 46 3.16 -1.37 -12.69
C GLY A 46 3.73 -2.43 -13.64
N GLY A 47 5.04 -2.62 -13.54
CA GLY A 47 5.74 -3.70 -14.22
C GLY A 47 5.39 -5.04 -13.59
N THR A 48 4.60 -5.85 -14.31
CA THR A 48 4.49 -7.28 -14.08
C THR A 48 5.77 -7.98 -14.51
N GLY A 49 6.46 -8.59 -13.55
CA GLY A 49 7.38 -9.73 -13.77
C GLY A 49 8.64 -9.44 -14.58
N GLY A 50 9.66 -8.85 -13.96
CA GLY A 50 11.02 -8.87 -14.48
C GLY A 50 11.83 -10.02 -13.88
N THR A 51 12.08 -11.07 -14.65
CA THR A 51 13.13 -12.04 -14.30
C THR A 51 14.47 -11.31 -14.33
N GLY A 52 15.01 -11.03 -13.14
CA GLY A 52 16.37 -10.57 -12.83
C GLY A 52 17.22 -10.08 -13.99
N GLY A 53 17.29 -8.76 -14.16
CA GLY A 53 18.34 -8.08 -14.91
C GLY A 53 18.77 -6.82 -14.15
N SER A 54 20.04 -6.73 -13.80
CA SER A 54 20.66 -5.65 -13.01
C SER A 54 20.72 -4.29 -13.72
N GLU A 55 20.01 -4.16 -14.85
CA GLU A 55 20.07 -3.02 -15.77
C GLU A 55 18.85 -2.09 -15.61
N ASP A 56 17.76 -2.60 -15.03
CA ASP A 56 16.52 -1.87 -14.73
C ASP A 56 16.17 -1.96 -13.23
N ALA A 57 17.16 -1.75 -12.37
CA ALA A 57 16.92 -1.80 -10.94
C ALA A 57 15.91 -0.72 -10.51
N GLN A 58 14.88 -1.13 -9.80
CA GLN A 58 13.72 -0.31 -9.46
C GLN A 58 14.11 0.83 -8.52
N ALA A 59 13.45 1.98 -8.70
CA ALA A 59 13.63 3.13 -7.84
C ALA A 59 13.08 2.87 -6.43
N ASN A 60 13.63 3.58 -5.44
CA ASN A 60 13.09 3.56 -4.07
C ASN A 60 11.59 3.87 -4.09
N GLY A 61 10.82 3.08 -3.35
CA GLY A 61 9.36 3.18 -3.24
C GLY A 61 8.58 2.33 -4.23
N SER A 62 9.27 1.64 -5.16
CA SER A 62 8.66 0.64 -6.02
C SER A 62 8.40 -0.67 -5.25
N ALA A 63 7.39 -1.43 -5.64
CA ALA A 63 7.18 -2.76 -5.10
C ALA A 63 8.27 -3.74 -5.56
N CYS A 64 8.72 -4.64 -4.69
CA CYS A 64 9.75 -5.64 -4.95
C CYS A 64 9.45 -6.97 -4.25
N GLY A 65 9.94 -8.06 -4.81
CA GLY A 65 9.94 -9.39 -4.20
C GLY A 65 11.31 -9.81 -3.66
N THR A 66 12.40 -9.25 -4.22
CA THR A 66 13.77 -9.57 -3.81
C THR A 66 14.68 -8.34 -3.81
N ALA A 67 15.74 -8.38 -2.98
CA ALA A 67 16.71 -7.30 -2.85
C ALA A 67 17.36 -6.87 -4.18
N ASN A 68 17.55 -7.81 -5.10
CA ASN A 68 18.20 -7.56 -6.39
C ASN A 68 17.33 -6.76 -7.37
N GLU A 69 16.03 -6.63 -7.11
CA GLU A 69 15.13 -5.84 -7.94
C GLU A 69 15.27 -4.35 -7.66
N CYS A 70 15.78 -3.97 -6.48
CA CYS A 70 15.93 -2.57 -6.06
C CYS A 70 17.30 -2.00 -6.44
N ALA A 71 17.34 -0.77 -6.97
CA ALA A 71 18.59 -0.06 -7.25
C ALA A 71 19.45 0.15 -6.00
N SER A 72 18.81 0.22 -4.84
CA SER A 72 19.46 0.30 -3.53
C SER A 72 20.00 -1.04 -3.03
N GLY A 73 19.56 -2.16 -3.60
CA GLY A 73 19.82 -3.50 -3.08
C GLY A 73 19.00 -3.86 -1.84
N PHE A 74 18.00 -3.05 -1.46
CA PHE A 74 17.17 -3.28 -0.27
C PHE A 74 15.70 -3.39 -0.62
N CYS A 75 15.17 -4.62 -0.59
CA CYS A 75 13.74 -4.89 -0.68
C CYS A 75 13.23 -5.25 0.72
N ILE A 76 12.52 -4.33 1.37
CA ILE A 76 12.00 -4.48 2.72
C ILE A 76 10.50 -4.16 2.66
N ASP A 77 9.68 -4.97 3.33
CA ASP A 77 8.22 -4.78 3.37
C ASP A 77 7.56 -4.84 1.99
N GLY A 78 8.21 -5.53 1.05
CA GLY A 78 7.80 -5.60 -0.35
C GLY A 78 8.01 -4.29 -1.12
N VAL A 79 8.81 -3.37 -0.58
CA VAL A 79 9.11 -2.07 -1.18
C VAL A 79 10.63 -1.82 -1.24
N CYS A 80 11.09 -1.20 -2.32
CA CYS A 80 12.48 -0.80 -2.45
C CYS A 80 12.82 0.35 -1.50
N CYS A 81 13.62 0.07 -0.49
CA CYS A 81 14.07 1.05 0.48
C CYS A 81 15.36 1.73 0.05
N SER A 82 15.55 2.98 0.44
CA SER A 82 16.85 3.66 0.31
C SER A 82 17.98 2.99 1.12
N THR A 83 17.64 2.24 2.17
CA THR A 83 18.56 1.59 3.12
C THR A 83 17.96 0.30 3.66
N ALA A 84 18.71 -0.50 4.44
CA ALA A 84 18.24 -1.79 4.94
C ALA A 84 16.99 -1.76 5.86
N CYS A 85 16.72 -0.67 6.59
CA CYS A 85 15.51 -0.52 7.45
C CYS A 85 15.14 -1.69 8.36
N LEU A 86 16.15 -2.44 8.83
CA LEU A 86 15.94 -3.62 9.67
C LEU A 86 15.85 -3.30 11.17
N ASP A 87 15.99 -2.02 11.53
CA ASP A 87 15.84 -1.55 12.91
C ASP A 87 14.38 -1.65 13.34
N ARG A 88 14.17 -1.88 14.62
CA ARG A 88 12.82 -1.96 15.18
C ARG A 88 12.07 -0.64 15.04
N CYS A 89 10.79 -0.73 14.70
CA CYS A 89 9.90 0.41 14.46
C CYS A 89 10.37 1.30 13.32
N LYS A 90 10.90 0.70 12.26
CA LYS A 90 11.21 1.38 11.00
C LYS A 90 10.64 0.62 9.82
N GLU A 91 10.16 1.36 8.84
CA GLU A 91 9.46 0.80 7.69
C GLU A 91 9.67 1.70 6.48
N CYS A 92 9.49 1.13 5.28
CA CYS A 92 9.68 1.84 4.01
C CYS A 92 8.42 2.01 3.19
N ASP A 93 7.31 1.41 3.57
CA ASP A 93 6.03 1.52 2.87
C ASP A 93 5.10 2.57 3.54
N VAL A 94 5.61 3.35 4.48
CA VAL A 94 4.87 4.41 5.18
C VAL A 94 4.31 5.43 4.18
N ILE A 95 2.98 5.56 4.19
CA ILE A 95 2.23 6.44 3.29
C ILE A 95 2.78 7.88 3.36
N GLY A 96 3.16 8.42 2.20
CA GLY A 96 3.71 9.77 2.04
C GLY A 96 5.24 9.86 2.02
N VAL A 97 5.95 8.81 2.46
CA VAL A 97 7.42 8.74 2.44
C VAL A 97 7.94 7.38 1.95
N VAL A 98 7.12 6.70 1.13
CA VAL A 98 7.39 5.39 0.55
C VAL A 98 8.77 5.35 -0.12
N GLY A 99 9.55 4.32 0.19
CA GLY A 99 10.94 4.14 -0.27
C GLY A 99 12.00 4.79 0.62
N THR A 100 11.60 5.53 1.66
CA THR A 100 12.53 6.12 2.64
C THR A 100 12.39 5.41 3.98
N CYS A 101 13.53 5.11 4.60
CA CYS A 101 13.57 4.56 5.95
C CYS A 101 13.07 5.57 6.98
N VAL A 102 11.87 5.38 7.51
CA VAL A 102 11.29 6.27 8.52
C VAL A 102 10.82 5.48 9.73
N ASN A 103 10.51 6.19 10.82
CA ASN A 103 9.92 5.54 11.99
C ASN A 103 8.47 5.17 11.69
N VAL A 104 8.08 3.96 12.12
CA VAL A 104 6.69 3.52 12.13
C VAL A 104 5.86 4.48 12.99
N PRO A 105 4.66 4.91 12.53
CA PRO A 105 3.80 5.82 13.27
C PRO A 105 3.47 5.34 14.69
N LEU A 106 3.12 6.29 15.56
CA LEU A 106 2.71 6.00 16.93
C LEU A 106 1.51 5.04 16.95
N GLY A 107 1.60 3.99 17.76
CA GLY A 107 0.53 3.01 17.95
C GLY A 107 0.40 1.99 16.82
N GLN A 108 1.33 1.97 15.87
CA GLN A 108 1.39 0.93 14.85
C GLN A 108 2.41 -0.15 15.19
N GLU A 109 2.15 -1.32 14.64
CA GLU A 109 2.96 -2.52 14.80
C GLU A 109 4.00 -2.60 13.68
N ASP A 110 5.10 -3.31 13.95
CA ASP A 110 6.18 -3.58 13.00
C ASP A 110 6.37 -5.09 12.90
N LEU A 111 5.78 -5.70 11.87
CA LEU A 111 5.72 -7.15 11.69
C LEU A 111 6.92 -7.73 10.94
N VAL A 112 7.83 -6.86 10.49
CA VAL A 112 8.77 -7.14 9.40
C VAL A 112 10.19 -6.78 9.78
N ALA A 113 10.39 -5.98 10.83
CA ALA A 113 11.71 -5.80 11.44
C ALA A 113 12.33 -7.10 11.95
N THR A 114 13.66 -7.08 12.06
CA THR A 114 14.46 -8.18 12.64
C THR A 114 13.97 -8.59 14.03
N THR A 115 13.41 -7.65 14.78
CA THR A 115 12.68 -7.92 16.02
C THR A 115 11.31 -7.28 15.93
N MET A 116 10.30 -8.11 15.72
CA MET A 116 8.91 -7.69 15.58
C MET A 116 8.47 -6.81 16.77
N CYS A 117 7.80 -5.72 16.46
CA CYS A 117 6.95 -4.98 17.39
C CYS A 117 5.53 -5.44 17.12
N THR A 118 4.98 -6.26 18.03
CA THR A 118 3.63 -6.81 17.88
C THR A 118 3.05 -7.20 19.23
N GLY A 119 1.73 -7.18 19.32
CA GLY A 119 0.96 -7.89 20.33
C GLY A 119 0.51 -7.00 21.47
N VAL A 120 1.37 -6.84 22.49
CA VAL A 120 1.12 -5.91 23.62
C VAL A 120 2.05 -4.70 23.55
N ASN A 121 2.68 -4.49 22.40
CA ASN A 121 3.71 -3.50 22.20
C ASN A 121 3.59 -2.87 20.81
N SER A 122 3.43 -1.55 20.74
CA SER A 122 3.43 -0.77 19.51
C SER A 122 4.61 0.19 19.43
N CYS A 123 4.86 0.70 18.22
CA CYS A 123 5.85 1.72 17.95
C CYS A 123 5.43 3.09 18.51
N ASN A 124 6.40 3.83 19.06
CA ASN A 124 6.16 5.13 19.68
C ASN A 124 6.33 6.33 18.73
N GLY A 125 6.46 6.12 17.42
CA GLY A 125 6.80 7.17 16.44
C GLY A 125 8.25 7.65 16.45
N ALA A 126 9.07 7.19 17.40
CA ALA A 126 10.48 7.56 17.55
C ALA A 126 11.43 6.36 17.42
N GLY A 127 10.98 5.28 16.76
CA GLY A 127 11.79 4.07 16.55
C GLY A 127 11.95 3.19 17.79
N LYS A 128 11.02 3.28 18.76
CA LYS A 128 10.99 2.38 19.92
C LYS A 128 9.69 1.61 19.98
N CYS A 129 9.80 0.32 20.22
CA CYS A 129 8.67 -0.54 20.51
C CYS A 129 8.41 -0.59 22.02
N LEU A 130 7.25 -0.09 22.43
CA LEU A 130 6.87 0.15 23.82
C LEU A 130 5.48 -0.44 24.09
N LEU A 131 5.07 -0.54 25.34
CA LEU A 131 3.81 -1.15 25.74
C LEU A 131 2.60 -0.38 25.19
N ASP A 132 1.56 -1.14 24.82
CA ASP A 132 0.28 -0.60 24.38
C ASP A 132 -0.53 -0.02 25.52
N ASN A 133 -1.52 0.80 25.16
CA ASN A 133 -2.53 1.28 26.08
C ASN A 133 -3.23 0.10 26.78
N GLY A 134 -3.41 0.20 28.09
CA GLY A 134 -3.97 -0.86 28.96
C GLY A 134 -2.94 -1.79 29.59
N GLN A 135 -1.69 -1.81 29.11
CA GLN A 135 -0.66 -2.65 29.70
C GLN A 135 -0.13 -2.09 31.02
N SER A 136 0.23 -2.98 31.96
CA SER A 136 0.82 -2.57 33.24
C SER A 136 2.18 -1.92 33.03
N CYS A 137 2.40 -0.77 33.67
CA CYS A 137 3.59 0.04 33.45
C CYS A 137 4.20 0.56 34.75
N ASN A 138 5.51 0.78 34.72
CA ASN A 138 6.26 1.24 35.89
C ASN A 138 6.66 2.72 35.79
N ASN A 139 6.78 3.24 34.55
CA ASN A 139 7.06 4.63 34.23
C ASN A 139 6.57 4.99 32.82
N ASN A 140 6.50 6.30 32.54
CA ASN A 140 6.03 6.87 31.28
C ASN A 140 6.78 6.34 30.04
N GLY A 141 8.09 6.17 30.14
CA GLY A 141 8.92 5.70 29.02
C GLY A 141 8.72 4.24 28.64
N LYS A 142 7.84 3.50 29.34
CA LYS A 142 7.46 2.13 28.97
C LYS A 142 6.26 2.07 28.03
N CYS A 143 5.48 3.14 27.91
CA CYS A 143 4.27 3.18 27.10
C CYS A 143 4.56 3.83 25.75
N ALA A 144 3.98 3.31 24.67
CA ALA A 144 4.11 3.91 23.33
C ALA A 144 3.60 5.37 23.34
N SER A 145 2.53 5.64 24.09
CA SER A 145 1.98 6.97 24.35
C SER A 145 2.87 7.88 25.20
N GLY A 146 3.84 7.32 25.92
CA GLY A 146 4.60 8.06 26.93
C GLY A 146 3.84 8.33 28.23
N ASN A 147 2.63 7.77 28.41
CA ASN A 147 1.78 8.04 29.58
C ASN A 147 1.55 6.79 30.42
N CYS A 148 2.14 6.73 31.62
CA CYS A 148 1.95 5.65 32.59
C CYS A 148 1.27 6.19 33.85
N THR A 149 -0.04 5.98 33.97
CA THR A 149 -0.86 6.61 35.01
C THR A 149 -1.84 5.61 35.64
N GLY A 150 -2.53 6.01 36.72
CA GLY A 150 -3.51 5.16 37.42
C GLY A 150 -2.98 4.36 38.62
N ASN A 151 -3.86 3.56 39.24
CA ASN A 151 -3.57 2.61 40.32
C ASN A 151 -4.50 1.37 40.22
N PRO A 152 -4.02 0.20 39.73
CA PRO A 152 -2.66 -0.08 39.29
C PRO A 152 -2.27 0.77 38.07
N LYS A 153 -0.96 1.04 37.92
CA LYS A 153 -0.45 1.86 36.83
C LYS A 153 -0.55 1.12 35.50
N THR A 154 -1.19 1.74 34.52
CA THR A 154 -1.29 1.23 33.16
C THR A 154 -0.95 2.30 32.13
N CYS A 155 -0.56 1.87 30.94
CA CYS A 155 -0.36 2.76 29.81
C CYS A 155 -1.70 3.37 29.40
N GLN A 156 -1.74 4.69 29.31
CA GLN A 156 -2.90 5.44 28.87
C GLN A 156 -2.56 6.17 27.58
N PRO A 157 -3.55 6.55 26.75
CA PRO A 157 -3.33 7.36 25.56
C PRO A 157 -2.53 8.64 25.84
#